data_AF-A0A370Q8X9-F1
#
_entry.id   AF-A0A370Q8X9-F1
#
_cell.length_a   1.000
_cell.length_b   1.000
_cell.length_c   1.000
_cell.angle_alpha   90.00
_cell.angle_beta   90.00
_cell.angle_gamma   90.00
#
_symmetry.space_group_name_H-M   'P 1'
#
loop_
_entity.id
_entity.type
_entity.pdbx_description
1 polymer ?
#
loop_
_entity_poly.entity_id
_entity_poly.type
_entity_poly.pdbx_seq_one_letter_code
_entity_poly.pdbx_strand_id
1 'polypeptide(L)'
;MEHNNILITGAHRSGTTWTGKVLATATELRYVQEPFNVAISRYKQPFTQWYKYVSVHSPAHEQDQVHNYLKKFTSLQPKHLFTSLTKANSLKGYYYALGDIKNRVTHRTLFKDPLLLFSAPWFQEKMDSKVVVLVRHPAAFIASLKVKDWQFDFTNFQSQPLLMERELSSFASEIEEFATTKKDIVAQGIVLWNILNHYVLKRGSENLPGWYFLRHEDLSTQPVVEFKKLCDFLDIEYSNKMHAKIIETTTGKGPKERQRDSKQNISTWKTRLEPEEIERIKEGTQPIWPHFYTEEDW
;
A
#
# COMPACT_ATOMS: atom_id res chain seq x y z
N MET A 1 -4.02 21.85 10.39
CA MET A 1 -2.57 21.72 10.09
C MET A 1 -2.47 20.94 8.80
N GLU A 2 -1.81 21.50 7.79
CA GLU A 2 -1.66 20.89 6.47
C GLU A 2 -0.59 19.80 6.55
N HIS A 3 -0.96 18.53 6.35
CA HIS A 3 -0.02 17.41 6.43
C HIS A 3 0.93 17.41 5.23
N ASN A 4 2.23 17.35 5.51
CA ASN A 4 3.27 17.48 4.49
C ASN A 4 3.45 16.24 3.60
N ASN A 5 3.07 15.06 4.06
CA ASN A 5 3.28 13.81 3.33
C ASN A 5 1.99 13.03 3.11
N ILE A 6 2.06 12.02 2.25
CA ILE A 6 0.93 11.16 1.89
C ILE A 6 1.40 9.71 1.97
N LEU A 7 0.62 8.84 2.62
CA LEU A 7 0.81 7.39 2.61
C LEU A 7 -0.35 6.74 1.86
N ILE A 8 -0.05 6.01 0.78
CA ILE A 8 -0.99 5.11 0.11
C ILE A 8 -0.65 3.67 0.52
N THR A 9 -1.52 3.05 1.29
CA THR A 9 -1.34 1.70 1.85
C THR A 9 -2.62 0.85 1.71
N GLY A 10 -2.69 -0.28 2.39
CA GLY A 10 -3.74 -1.30 2.27
C GLY A 10 -3.13 -2.66 1.98
N ALA A 11 -3.98 -3.65 1.74
CA ALA A 11 -3.46 -4.97 1.35
C ALA A 11 -2.66 -4.85 0.03
N HIS A 12 -1.55 -5.58 -0.05
CA HIS A 12 -0.87 -5.77 -1.34
C HIS A 12 -1.87 -6.28 -2.39
N ARG A 13 -1.62 -6.04 -3.67
CA ARG A 13 -2.58 -6.38 -4.75
C ARG A 13 -3.94 -5.65 -4.70
N SER A 14 -4.15 -4.67 -3.80
CA SER A 14 -5.36 -3.83 -3.77
C SER A 14 -5.30 -2.57 -4.65
N GLY A 15 -4.40 -2.52 -5.63
CA GLY A 15 -4.32 -1.40 -6.57
C GLY A 15 -3.58 -0.15 -6.07
N THR A 16 -2.98 -0.18 -4.88
CA THR A 16 -2.15 0.90 -4.32
C THR A 16 -1.09 1.44 -5.30
N THR A 17 -0.51 0.59 -6.16
CA THR A 17 0.46 1.00 -7.20
C THR A 17 -0.16 1.90 -8.25
N TRP A 18 -1.35 1.55 -8.72
CA TRP A 18 -2.03 2.32 -9.74
C TRP A 18 -2.47 3.66 -9.16
N THR A 19 -3.11 3.65 -8.00
CA THR A 19 -3.52 4.86 -7.27
C THR A 19 -2.36 5.80 -7.02
N GLY A 20 -1.26 5.31 -6.44
CA GLY A 20 -0.08 6.14 -6.17
C GLY A 20 0.56 6.70 -7.45
N LYS A 21 0.56 5.94 -8.56
CA LYS A 21 1.10 6.42 -9.85
C LYS A 21 0.19 7.46 -10.53
N VAL A 22 -1.12 7.35 -10.39
CA VAL A 22 -2.06 8.37 -10.89
C VAL A 22 -1.88 9.66 -10.08
N LEU A 23 -1.88 9.58 -8.75
CA LEU A 23 -1.66 10.74 -7.88
C LEU A 23 -0.31 11.41 -8.17
N ALA A 24 0.76 10.63 -8.34
CA ALA A 24 2.10 11.14 -8.66
C ALA A 24 2.23 11.82 -10.04
N THR A 25 1.15 11.92 -10.82
CA THR A 25 1.14 12.78 -12.00
C THR A 25 0.98 14.26 -11.67
N ALA A 26 0.45 14.56 -10.47
CA ALA A 26 0.37 15.90 -9.90
C ALA A 26 1.77 16.50 -9.77
N THR A 27 1.91 17.77 -10.14
CA THR A 27 3.21 18.45 -10.20
C THR A 27 3.80 18.74 -8.84
N GLU A 28 3.01 18.65 -7.76
CA GLU A 28 3.39 18.93 -6.39
C GLU A 28 3.77 17.68 -5.57
N LEU A 29 3.79 16.49 -6.19
CA LEU A 29 4.06 15.22 -5.50
C LEU A 29 5.34 14.52 -5.98
N ARG A 30 6.13 14.06 -5.01
CA ARG A 30 7.28 13.16 -5.24
C ARG A 30 6.94 11.73 -4.80
N TYR A 31 6.98 10.79 -5.73
CA TYR A 31 6.62 9.38 -5.49
C TYR A 31 7.79 8.57 -4.90
N VAL A 32 7.54 7.90 -3.77
CA VAL A 32 8.45 6.95 -3.14
C VAL A 32 7.81 5.56 -3.14
N GLN A 33 8.44 4.64 -3.85
CA GLN A 33 7.98 3.26 -3.96
C GLN A 33 8.43 2.43 -2.76
N GLU A 34 7.49 1.94 -1.97
CA GLU A 34 7.62 0.81 -1.04
C GLU A 34 8.93 0.80 -0.20
N PRO A 35 9.15 1.79 0.68
CA PRO A 35 10.30 1.80 1.59
C PRO A 35 10.36 0.58 2.54
N PHE A 36 9.25 -0.08 2.84
CA PHE A 36 9.16 -1.27 3.70
C PHE A 36 9.29 -2.59 2.93
N ASN A 37 9.46 -2.54 1.61
CA ASN A 37 9.64 -3.75 0.80
C ASN A 37 11.07 -4.30 0.95
N VAL A 38 11.19 -5.42 1.67
CA VAL A 38 12.46 -6.13 1.93
C VAL A 38 13.05 -6.81 0.71
N ALA A 39 12.26 -7.06 -0.35
CA ALA A 39 12.80 -7.52 -1.63
C ALA A 39 13.46 -6.40 -2.46
N ILE A 40 13.23 -5.13 -2.11
CA ILE A 40 13.92 -4.00 -2.72
C ILE A 40 15.15 -3.68 -1.87
N SER A 41 16.33 -4.10 -2.33
CA SER A 41 17.59 -3.81 -1.62
C SER A 41 17.81 -2.30 -1.47
N ARG A 42 17.87 -1.82 -0.22
CA ARG A 42 18.06 -0.42 0.13
C ARG A 42 19.18 -0.26 1.14
N TYR A 43 20.00 0.76 0.94
CA TYR A 43 21.12 1.05 1.82
C TYR A 43 20.64 1.39 3.24
N LYS A 44 21.09 0.61 4.22
CA LYS A 44 20.74 0.74 5.65
C LYS A 44 19.23 0.68 5.89
N GLN A 45 18.55 -0.30 5.29
CA GLN A 45 17.19 -0.69 5.69
C GLN A 45 17.26 -1.39 7.06
N PRO A 46 16.46 -0.97 8.07
CA PRO A 46 16.61 -1.44 9.45
C PRO A 46 15.81 -2.69 9.80
N PHE A 47 15.22 -3.39 8.83
CA PHE A 47 14.35 -4.54 9.07
C PHE A 47 14.40 -5.56 7.94
N THR A 48 14.08 -6.81 8.27
CA THR A 48 14.10 -7.97 7.36
C THR A 48 12.73 -8.64 7.19
N GLN A 49 11.78 -8.35 8.06
CA GLN A 49 10.43 -8.90 8.02
C GLN A 49 9.53 -8.10 7.06
N TRP A 50 8.72 -8.81 6.28
CA TRP A 50 7.57 -8.21 5.61
C TRP A 50 6.59 -7.67 6.65
N TYR A 51 5.88 -6.58 6.32
CA TYR A 51 4.93 -5.96 7.24
C TYR A 51 5.56 -5.59 8.60
N LYS A 52 6.79 -5.06 8.59
CA LYS A 52 7.46 -4.62 9.82
C LYS A 52 6.56 -3.68 10.61
N TYR A 53 6.24 -4.09 11.84
CA TYR A 53 5.40 -3.34 12.77
C TYR A 53 6.24 -2.43 13.64
N VAL A 54 5.89 -1.15 13.63
CA VAL A 54 6.44 -0.09 14.47
C VAL A 54 5.27 0.69 15.04
N SER A 55 5.28 0.88 16.35
CA SER A 55 4.26 1.64 17.06
C SER A 55 4.90 2.54 18.12
N VAL A 56 4.08 3.36 18.77
CA VAL A 56 4.51 4.13 19.95
C VAL A 56 5.02 3.24 21.10
N HIS A 57 4.64 1.96 21.12
CA HIS A 57 5.07 0.96 22.10
C HIS A 57 6.34 0.19 21.69
N SER A 58 6.82 0.36 20.46
CA SER A 58 8.10 -0.23 20.04
C SER A 58 9.26 0.41 20.84
N PRO A 59 10.37 -0.31 21.07
CA PRO A 59 11.56 0.28 21.69
C PRO A 59 12.01 1.57 20.97
N ALA A 60 12.37 2.61 21.73
CA ALA A 60 12.72 3.91 21.16
C ALA A 60 13.82 3.83 20.07
N HIS A 61 14.85 3.00 20.29
CA HIS A 61 15.92 2.81 19.31
C HIS A 61 15.42 2.25 17.97
N GLU A 62 14.40 1.39 17.98
CA GLU A 62 13.80 0.81 16.77
C GLU A 62 12.96 1.87 16.04
N GLN A 63 12.15 2.63 16.78
CA GLN A 63 11.39 3.76 16.23
C GLN A 63 12.34 4.77 15.57
N ASP A 64 13.44 5.12 16.24
CA ASP A 64 14.44 6.06 15.73
C ASP A 64 15.15 5.53 14.48
N GLN A 65 15.49 4.25 14.43
CA GLN A 65 16.12 3.63 13.25
C GLN A 65 15.20 3.71 12.03
N VAL A 66 13.92 3.34 12.19
CA VAL A 66 12.93 3.37 11.11
C VAL A 66 12.62 4.81 10.69
N HIS A 67 12.45 5.71 11.65
CA HIS A 67 12.19 7.13 11.38
C HIS A 67 13.38 7.77 10.63
N ASN A 68 14.62 7.55 11.08
CA ASN A 68 15.81 8.05 10.40
C ASN A 68 15.96 7.45 9.00
N TYR A 69 15.58 6.19 8.81
CA TYR A 69 15.51 5.58 7.48
C TYR A 69 14.47 6.28 6.58
N LEU A 70 13.26 6.53 7.10
CA LEU A 70 12.19 7.21 6.37
C LEU A 70 12.53 8.68 6.04
N LYS A 71 13.19 9.40 6.96
CA LYS A 71 13.66 10.77 6.71
C LYS A 71 14.64 10.85 5.54
N LYS A 72 15.32 9.78 5.13
CA LYS A 72 16.15 9.80 3.91
C LYS A 72 15.34 10.04 2.64
N PHE A 73 14.04 9.77 2.67
CA PHE A 73 13.16 10.00 1.54
C PHE A 73 12.57 11.41 1.50
N THR A 74 12.50 12.11 2.63
CA THR A 74 11.93 13.48 2.72
C THR A 74 12.98 14.56 2.94
N SER A 75 13.99 14.29 3.77
CA SER A 75 14.94 15.30 4.24
C SER A 75 15.98 15.71 3.20
N LEU A 76 16.45 16.95 3.37
CA LEU A 76 17.53 17.60 2.63
C LEU A 76 18.88 17.47 3.36
N GLN A 77 19.08 16.43 4.17
CA GLN A 77 20.27 16.36 5.02
C GLN A 77 21.55 16.44 4.16
N PRO A 78 22.47 17.39 4.47
CA PRO A 78 23.65 17.65 3.66
C PRO A 78 24.48 16.39 3.39
N LYS A 79 24.60 15.48 4.36
CA LYS A 79 25.34 14.21 4.22
C LYS A 79 24.79 13.31 3.10
N HIS A 80 23.46 13.28 2.90
CA HIS A 80 22.83 12.49 1.85
C HIS A 80 22.92 13.16 0.48
N LEU A 81 22.85 14.48 0.45
CA LEU A 81 23.03 15.29 -0.76
C LEU A 81 24.49 15.28 -1.24
N PHE A 82 25.43 15.39 -0.30
CA PHE A 82 26.87 15.30 -0.57
C PHE A 82 27.23 13.93 -1.15
N THR A 83 26.68 12.83 -0.64
CA THR A 83 26.93 11.49 -1.23
C THR A 83 26.39 11.32 -2.64
N SER A 84 25.28 11.97 -3.00
CA SER A 84 24.76 11.93 -4.38
C SER A 84 25.58 12.80 -5.32
N LEU A 85 26.11 13.94 -4.84
CA LEU A 85 26.98 14.84 -5.61
C LEU A 85 28.40 14.26 -5.77
N THR A 86 28.98 13.68 -4.73
CA THR A 86 30.34 13.08 -4.79
C THR A 86 30.39 11.77 -5.58
N LYS A 87 29.25 11.09 -5.75
CA LYS A 87 29.12 9.92 -6.65
C LYS A 87 28.74 10.30 -8.07
N ALA A 88 28.37 11.56 -8.32
CA ALA A 88 28.05 12.03 -9.66
C ALA A 88 29.34 12.26 -10.45
N ASN A 89 29.72 11.30 -11.28
CA ASN A 89 30.89 11.42 -12.17
C ASN A 89 30.52 12.01 -13.54
N SER A 90 29.35 12.65 -13.66
CA SER A 90 28.88 13.24 -14.93
C SER A 90 27.97 14.45 -14.68
N LEU A 91 27.98 15.41 -15.61
CA LEU A 91 27.08 16.57 -15.62
C LEU A 91 25.60 16.17 -15.49
N LYS A 92 25.22 15.04 -16.10
CA LYS A 92 23.88 14.46 -16.01
C LYS A 92 23.57 13.98 -14.59
N GLY A 93 24.54 13.38 -13.89
CA GLY A 93 24.41 12.98 -12.49
C GLY A 93 24.20 14.18 -11.56
N TYR A 94 24.95 15.27 -11.77
CA TYR A 94 24.77 16.51 -11.02
C TYR A 94 23.39 17.14 -11.26
N TYR A 95 22.94 17.19 -12.52
CA TYR A 95 21.60 17.69 -12.87
C TYR A 95 20.49 16.91 -12.14
N TYR A 96 20.57 15.56 -12.12
CA TYR A 96 19.60 14.75 -11.40
C TYR A 96 19.67 14.94 -9.87
N ALA A 97 20.88 15.08 -9.31
CA ALA A 97 21.05 15.33 -7.88
C ALA A 97 20.42 16.68 -7.46
N LEU A 98 20.67 17.75 -8.23
CA LEU A 98 20.06 19.06 -8.00
C LEU A 98 18.54 19.03 -8.21
N GLY A 99 18.07 18.27 -9.20
CA GLY A 99 16.64 18.04 -9.43
C GLY A 99 15.95 17.33 -8.25
N ASP A 100 16.56 16.27 -7.69
CA ASP A 100 16.03 15.56 -6.51
C ASP A 100 16.04 16.46 -5.26
N ILE A 101 17.06 17.31 -5.09
CA ILE A 101 17.10 18.33 -4.03
C ILE A 101 15.92 19.28 -4.18
N LYS A 102 15.77 19.91 -5.34
CA LYS A 102 14.67 20.84 -5.62
C LYS A 102 13.32 20.16 -5.35
N ASN A 103 13.14 18.94 -5.83
CA ASN A 103 11.89 18.21 -5.66
C ASN A 103 11.57 17.92 -4.19
N ARG A 104 12.57 17.63 -3.35
CA ARG A 104 12.36 17.45 -1.90
C ARG A 104 12.02 18.74 -1.17
N VAL A 105 12.49 19.89 -1.66
CA VAL A 105 12.15 21.20 -1.07
C VAL A 105 10.73 21.61 -1.45
N THR A 106 10.35 21.43 -2.72
CA THR A 106 9.16 22.08 -3.28
C THR A 106 7.96 21.15 -3.44
N HIS A 107 8.07 19.87 -3.11
CA HIS A 107 7.00 18.88 -3.31
C HIS A 107 6.73 18.09 -2.03
N ARG A 108 5.47 17.74 -1.82
CA ARG A 108 5.04 16.78 -0.79
C ARG A 108 5.49 15.38 -1.19
N THR A 109 5.83 14.51 -0.23
CA THR A 109 6.23 13.14 -0.55
C THR A 109 5.05 12.18 -0.45
N LEU A 110 4.76 11.48 -1.55
CA LEU A 110 3.79 10.38 -1.59
C LEU A 110 4.55 9.06 -1.45
N PHE A 111 4.41 8.44 -0.29
CA PHE A 111 4.83 7.08 -0.02
C PHE A 111 3.73 6.12 -0.45
N LYS A 112 4.04 5.22 -1.37
CA LYS A 112 3.14 4.11 -1.68
C LYS A 112 3.76 2.87 -1.08
N ASP A 113 3.08 2.24 -0.12
CA ASP A 113 3.58 1.03 0.51
C ASP A 113 2.48 0.17 1.18
N PRO A 114 2.10 -0.97 0.59
CA PRO A 114 1.18 -1.91 1.23
C PRO A 114 1.72 -2.51 2.54
N LEU A 115 3.05 -2.65 2.66
CA LEU A 115 3.71 -3.34 3.78
C LEU A 115 3.80 -2.45 5.01
N LEU A 116 3.50 -1.16 4.86
CA LEU A 116 3.45 -0.20 5.95
C LEU A 116 2.10 -0.23 6.68
N LEU A 117 1.14 -1.07 6.26
CA LEU A 117 -0.23 -1.07 6.76
C LEU A 117 -0.32 -1.06 8.30
N PHE A 118 0.33 -2.01 8.97
CA PHE A 118 0.25 -2.10 10.44
C PHE A 118 0.97 -0.95 11.15
N SER A 119 1.97 -0.35 10.50
CA SER A 119 2.75 0.78 11.01
C SER A 119 2.16 2.13 10.64
N ALA A 120 1.01 2.17 9.94
CA ALA A 120 0.43 3.39 9.41
C ALA A 120 0.07 4.44 10.48
N PRO A 121 -0.45 4.11 11.67
CA PRO A 121 -0.69 5.11 12.73
C PRO A 121 0.59 5.78 13.21
N TRP A 122 1.63 5.00 13.49
CA TRP A 122 2.94 5.53 13.87
C TRP A 122 3.56 6.35 12.74
N PHE A 123 3.42 5.90 11.49
CA PHE A 123 3.91 6.62 10.33
C PHE A 123 3.23 7.97 10.16
N GLN A 124 1.89 8.03 10.28
CA GLN A 124 1.14 9.28 10.21
C GLN A 124 1.68 10.30 11.20
N GLU A 125 1.87 9.91 12.46
CA GLU A 125 2.35 10.80 13.50
C GLU A 125 3.80 11.24 13.26
N LYS A 126 4.71 10.29 12.99
CA LYS A 126 6.15 10.59 12.86
C LYS A 126 6.53 11.26 11.55
N MET A 127 5.77 11.01 10.48
CA MET A 127 6.04 11.54 9.15
C MET A 127 5.05 12.62 8.73
N ASP A 128 4.13 13.06 9.60
CA ASP A 128 3.13 14.10 9.32
C ASP A 128 2.38 13.85 8.00
N SER A 129 1.59 12.77 7.96
CA SER A 129 1.01 12.26 6.71
C SER A 129 -0.51 12.10 6.74
N LYS A 130 -1.17 12.41 5.61
CA LYS A 130 -2.50 11.85 5.31
C LYS A 130 -2.35 10.39 4.89
N VAL A 131 -3.24 9.51 5.34
CA VAL A 131 -3.21 8.07 5.06
C VAL A 131 -4.40 7.70 4.19
N VAL A 132 -4.14 7.00 3.09
CA VAL A 132 -5.15 6.45 2.18
C VAL A 132 -4.99 4.94 2.20
N VAL A 133 -6.06 4.23 2.58
CA VAL A 133 -6.05 2.78 2.75
C VAL A 133 -6.98 2.14 1.73
N LEU A 134 -6.42 1.29 0.87
CA LEU A 134 -7.18 0.56 -0.15
C LEU A 134 -7.57 -0.84 0.33
N VAL A 135 -8.87 -1.14 0.18
CA VAL A 135 -9.44 -2.48 0.32
C VAL A 135 -9.77 -3.02 -1.06
N ARG A 136 -9.70 -4.33 -1.26
CA ARG A 136 -10.06 -4.99 -2.52
C ARG A 136 -10.83 -6.27 -2.23
N HIS A 137 -11.75 -6.61 -3.12
CA HIS A 137 -12.61 -7.78 -2.98
C HIS A 137 -11.77 -9.05 -2.72
N PRO A 138 -12.14 -9.88 -1.73
CA PRO A 138 -11.34 -11.06 -1.33
C PRO A 138 -11.04 -11.98 -2.51
N ALA A 139 -12.05 -12.35 -3.31
CA ALA A 139 -11.83 -13.19 -4.49
C ALA A 139 -10.87 -12.54 -5.51
N ALA A 140 -10.94 -11.22 -5.70
CA ALA A 140 -10.06 -10.50 -6.62
C ALA A 140 -8.60 -10.42 -6.12
N PHE A 141 -8.43 -10.29 -4.81
CA PHE A 141 -7.13 -10.35 -4.14
C PHE A 141 -6.52 -11.74 -4.26
N ILE A 142 -7.25 -12.79 -3.87
CA ILE A 142 -6.76 -14.19 -3.85
C ILE A 142 -6.50 -14.71 -5.27
N ALA A 143 -7.39 -14.42 -6.23
CA ALA A 143 -7.13 -14.73 -7.64
C ALA A 143 -5.83 -14.08 -8.14
N SER A 144 -5.51 -12.86 -7.67
CA SER A 144 -4.26 -12.21 -8.04
C SER A 144 -3.03 -12.85 -7.40
N LEU A 145 -3.15 -13.45 -6.21
CA LEU A 145 -2.07 -14.23 -5.60
C LEU A 145 -1.87 -15.53 -6.39
N LYS A 146 -2.96 -16.28 -6.63
CA LYS A 146 -2.96 -17.54 -7.39
C LYS A 146 -2.31 -17.40 -8.76
N VAL A 147 -2.71 -16.41 -9.57
CA VAL A 147 -2.12 -16.16 -10.90
C VAL A 147 -0.63 -15.82 -10.85
N LYS A 148 -0.13 -15.30 -9.73
CA LYS A 148 1.28 -14.95 -9.56
C LYS A 148 2.08 -16.00 -8.80
N ASP A 149 1.43 -17.09 -8.37
CA ASP A 149 1.95 -18.04 -7.39
C ASP A 149 2.62 -17.33 -6.19
N TRP A 150 1.98 -16.26 -5.72
CA TRP A 150 2.54 -15.43 -4.67
C TRP A 150 2.10 -15.99 -3.32
N GLN A 151 2.92 -16.91 -2.80
CA GLN A 151 2.78 -17.50 -1.47
C GLN A 151 3.19 -16.49 -0.38
N PHE A 152 2.64 -16.62 0.83
CA PHE A 152 3.01 -15.79 1.96
C PHE A 152 3.56 -16.63 3.11
N ASP A 153 4.70 -16.19 3.65
CA ASP A 153 5.34 -16.82 4.80
C ASP A 153 4.86 -16.14 6.10
N PHE A 154 4.00 -16.85 6.84
CA PHE A 154 3.39 -16.37 8.07
C PHE A 154 4.38 -16.19 9.23
N THR A 155 5.62 -16.72 9.12
CA THR A 155 6.68 -16.41 10.09
C THR A 155 7.03 -14.92 10.10
N ASN A 156 6.72 -14.18 9.03
CA ASN A 156 6.86 -12.72 9.00
C ASN A 156 5.94 -12.01 10.02
N PHE A 157 4.80 -12.60 10.36
CA PHE A 157 3.96 -12.10 11.45
C PHE A 157 4.39 -12.69 12.79
N GLN A 158 4.56 -14.02 12.85
CA GLN A 158 4.91 -14.74 14.07
C GLN A 158 6.19 -14.21 14.74
N SER A 159 7.19 -13.79 13.94
CA SER A 159 8.47 -13.26 14.43
C SER A 159 8.39 -11.82 14.97
N GLN A 160 7.21 -11.23 15.06
CA GLN A 160 6.98 -9.87 15.54
C GLN A 160 6.07 -9.87 16.79
N PRO A 161 6.61 -10.13 18.01
CA PRO A 161 5.79 -10.30 19.22
C PRO A 161 4.82 -9.15 19.51
N LEU A 162 5.26 -7.90 19.32
CA LEU A 162 4.40 -6.73 19.55
C LEU A 162 3.24 -6.63 18.55
N LEU A 163 3.44 -7.08 17.31
CA LEU A 163 2.37 -7.14 16.30
C LEU A 163 1.35 -8.21 16.66
N MET A 164 1.85 -9.40 17.04
CA MET A 164 1.05 -10.53 17.48
C MET A 164 0.19 -10.18 18.71
N GLU A 165 0.80 -9.57 19.72
CA GLU A 165 0.11 -9.20 20.96
C GLU A 165 -0.98 -8.13 20.73
N ARG A 166 -0.65 -7.06 19.99
CA ARG A 166 -1.50 -5.85 19.96
C ARG A 166 -2.52 -5.83 18.84
N GLU A 167 -2.20 -6.42 17.70
CA GLU A 167 -3.00 -6.28 16.49
C GLU A 167 -3.50 -7.61 15.93
N LEU A 168 -2.77 -8.71 16.14
CA LEU A 168 -3.07 -10.00 15.51
C LEU A 168 -3.43 -11.12 16.51
N SER A 169 -3.76 -10.79 17.76
CA SER A 169 -4.02 -11.78 18.80
C SER A 169 -5.20 -12.70 18.47
N SER A 170 -6.23 -12.17 17.80
CA SER A 170 -7.38 -12.94 17.32
C SER A 170 -7.06 -13.94 16.19
N PHE A 171 -5.86 -13.87 15.62
CA PHE A 171 -5.40 -14.76 14.54
C PHE A 171 -4.16 -15.57 14.94
N ALA A 172 -3.79 -15.58 16.22
CA ALA A 172 -2.53 -16.18 16.68
C ALA A 172 -2.43 -17.67 16.33
N SER A 173 -3.49 -18.44 16.62
CA SER A 173 -3.58 -19.87 16.29
C SER A 173 -3.40 -20.14 14.80
N GLU A 174 -4.11 -19.41 13.95
CA GLU A 174 -4.06 -19.57 12.50
C GLU A 174 -2.69 -19.17 11.95
N ILE A 175 -2.09 -18.09 12.46
CA ILE A 175 -0.73 -17.67 12.06
C ILE A 175 0.29 -18.74 12.43
N GLU A 176 0.22 -19.32 13.63
CA GLU A 176 1.11 -20.40 14.08
C GLU A 176 0.97 -21.68 13.25
N GLU A 177 -0.27 -22.07 12.95
CA GLU A 177 -0.57 -23.22 12.10
C GLU A 177 0.03 -23.01 10.69
N PHE A 178 -0.21 -21.85 10.08
CA PHE A 178 0.23 -21.54 8.71
C PHE A 178 1.74 -21.26 8.62
N ALA A 179 2.38 -20.85 9.71
CA ALA A 179 3.84 -20.73 9.79
C ALA A 179 4.52 -22.11 9.82
N THR A 180 3.86 -23.12 10.39
CA THR A 180 4.40 -24.48 10.52
C THR A 180 4.04 -25.38 9.34
N THR A 181 2.80 -25.27 8.86
CA THR A 181 2.25 -26.15 7.82
C THR A 181 1.87 -25.32 6.60
N LYS A 182 2.57 -25.52 5.49
CA LYS A 182 2.24 -24.84 4.23
C LYS A 182 0.89 -25.33 3.70
N LYS A 183 -0.10 -24.44 3.67
CA LYS A 183 -1.41 -24.67 3.08
C LYS A 183 -1.44 -24.28 1.60
N ASP A 184 -2.52 -24.58 0.90
CA ASP A 184 -2.72 -24.13 -0.48
C ASP A 184 -2.86 -22.59 -0.56
N ILE A 185 -2.68 -22.02 -1.76
CA ILE A 185 -2.66 -20.56 -1.96
C ILE A 185 -4.01 -19.89 -1.66
N VAL A 186 -5.14 -20.61 -1.81
CA VAL A 186 -6.47 -20.08 -1.49
C VAL A 186 -6.62 -19.99 0.03
N ALA A 187 -6.25 -21.04 0.77
CA ALA A 187 -6.22 -21.00 2.24
C ALA A 187 -5.34 -19.86 2.77
N GLN A 188 -4.11 -19.74 2.25
CA GLN A 188 -3.20 -18.65 2.65
C GLN A 188 -3.81 -17.29 2.34
N GLY A 189 -4.40 -17.14 1.15
CA GLY A 189 -5.06 -15.92 0.71
C GLY A 189 -6.22 -15.51 1.62
N ILE A 190 -7.05 -16.47 2.06
CA ILE A 190 -8.18 -16.23 2.97
C ILE A 190 -7.67 -15.67 4.31
N VAL A 191 -6.74 -16.37 4.97
CA VAL A 191 -6.21 -15.96 6.28
C VAL A 191 -5.49 -14.62 6.17
N LEU A 192 -4.67 -14.44 5.15
CA LEU A 192 -3.95 -13.18 4.93
C LEU A 192 -4.91 -12.01 4.64
N TRP A 193 -5.95 -12.23 3.85
CA TRP A 193 -6.95 -11.20 3.58
C TRP A 193 -7.73 -10.83 4.85
N ASN A 194 -8.13 -11.82 5.65
CA ASN A 194 -8.81 -11.58 6.94
C ASN A 194 -7.92 -10.79 7.90
N ILE A 195 -6.65 -11.18 8.07
CA ILE A 195 -5.69 -10.48 8.94
C ILE A 195 -5.55 -9.01 8.53
N LEU A 196 -5.29 -8.75 7.25
CA LEU A 196 -5.04 -7.39 6.76
C LEU A 196 -6.31 -6.53 6.88
N ASN A 197 -7.48 -7.06 6.49
CA ASN A 197 -8.71 -6.27 6.45
C ASN A 197 -9.44 -6.20 7.79
N HIS A 198 -9.20 -7.12 8.72
CA HIS A 198 -9.60 -6.96 10.11
C HIS A 198 -8.91 -5.72 10.73
N TYR A 199 -7.61 -5.56 10.48
CA TYR A 199 -6.89 -4.35 10.90
C TYR A 199 -7.46 -3.09 10.22
N VAL A 200 -7.74 -3.13 8.91
CA VAL A 200 -8.35 -2.01 8.20
C VAL A 200 -9.71 -1.65 8.80
N LEU A 201 -10.56 -2.64 9.10
CA LEU A 201 -11.87 -2.44 9.71
C LEU A 201 -11.76 -1.78 11.09
N LYS A 202 -10.84 -2.27 11.93
CA LYS A 202 -10.54 -1.69 13.25
C LYS A 202 -10.11 -0.23 13.14
N ARG A 203 -9.24 0.13 12.19
CA ARG A 203 -8.82 1.53 11.98
C ARG A 203 -9.92 2.40 11.38
N GLY A 204 -10.76 1.82 10.53
CA GLY A 204 -11.90 2.51 9.93
C GLY A 204 -12.97 2.93 10.94
N SER A 205 -13.15 2.14 12.01
CA SER A 205 -14.14 2.45 13.06
C SER A 205 -13.64 3.48 14.09
N GLU A 206 -12.33 3.76 14.13
CA GLU A 206 -11.71 4.69 15.08
C GLU A 206 -11.85 6.18 14.69
N ASN A 207 -12.44 6.50 13.52
CA ASN A 207 -12.60 7.87 13.01
C ASN A 207 -11.31 8.71 13.05
N LEU A 208 -10.20 8.10 12.64
CA LEU A 208 -8.86 8.70 12.72
C LEU A 208 -8.75 9.94 11.80
N PRO A 209 -8.41 11.14 12.33
CA PRO A 209 -8.19 12.33 11.52
C PRO A 209 -7.09 12.10 10.48
N GLY A 210 -7.32 12.54 9.25
CA GLY A 210 -6.33 12.40 8.17
C GLY A 210 -6.23 11.00 7.58
N TRP A 211 -7.23 10.12 7.81
CA TRP A 211 -7.36 8.83 7.13
C TRP A 211 -8.51 8.83 6.12
N TYR A 212 -8.31 8.13 5.00
CA TYR A 212 -9.31 7.92 3.97
C TYR A 212 -9.30 6.47 3.51
N PHE A 213 -10.44 5.80 3.62
CA PHE A 213 -10.60 4.39 3.26
C PHE A 213 -11.42 4.30 1.97
N LEU A 214 -10.98 3.50 1.01
CA LEU A 214 -11.69 3.31 -0.25
C LEU A 214 -11.49 1.92 -0.83
N ARG A 215 -12.48 1.46 -1.59
CA ARG A 215 -12.40 0.19 -2.31
C ARG A 215 -11.73 0.40 -3.66
N HIS A 216 -10.94 -0.58 -4.06
CA HIS A 216 -10.32 -0.63 -5.38
C HIS A 216 -11.39 -0.66 -6.50
N GLU A 217 -12.53 -1.28 -6.21
CA GLU A 217 -13.68 -1.44 -7.08
C GLU A 217 -14.36 -0.09 -7.38
N ASP A 218 -14.44 0.81 -6.38
CA ASP A 218 -14.98 2.16 -6.55
C ASP A 218 -14.10 2.98 -7.49
N LEU A 219 -12.78 2.97 -7.24
CA LEU A 219 -11.80 3.60 -8.14
C LEU A 219 -11.86 3.00 -9.56
N SER A 220 -12.10 1.70 -9.69
CA SER A 220 -12.14 1.03 -10.99
C SER A 220 -13.44 1.32 -11.75
N THR A 221 -14.54 1.60 -11.04
CA THR A 221 -15.87 1.82 -11.61
C THR A 221 -16.13 3.30 -11.91
N GLN A 222 -15.75 4.20 -11.02
CA GLN A 222 -15.95 5.64 -11.17
C GLN A 222 -14.63 6.40 -10.99
N PRO A 223 -13.58 6.09 -11.78
CA PRO A 223 -12.23 6.57 -11.51
C PRO A 223 -12.13 8.09 -11.44
N VAL A 224 -12.74 8.81 -12.37
CA VAL A 224 -12.68 10.29 -12.38
C VAL A 224 -13.32 10.89 -11.12
N VAL A 225 -14.45 10.33 -10.67
CA VAL A 225 -15.17 10.82 -9.49
C VAL A 225 -14.36 10.53 -8.22
N GLU A 226 -13.90 9.29 -8.07
CA GLU A 226 -13.17 8.87 -6.88
C GLU A 226 -11.79 9.52 -6.77
N PHE A 227 -11.07 9.74 -7.88
CA PHE A 227 -9.82 10.50 -7.84
C PHE A 227 -10.03 11.97 -7.52
N LYS A 228 -11.15 12.60 -7.92
CA LYS A 228 -11.46 13.98 -7.51
C LYS A 228 -11.66 14.06 -5.99
N LYS A 229 -12.49 13.19 -5.41
CA LYS A 229 -12.67 13.09 -3.95
C LYS A 229 -11.34 12.87 -3.23
N LEU A 230 -10.49 12.00 -3.79
CA LEU A 230 -9.17 11.73 -3.23
C LEU A 230 -8.23 12.93 -3.34
N CYS A 231 -8.30 13.70 -4.43
CA CYS A 231 -7.53 14.93 -4.57
C CYS A 231 -7.96 15.99 -3.55
N ASP A 232 -9.28 16.18 -3.39
CA ASP A 232 -9.85 17.10 -2.41
C ASP A 232 -9.44 16.70 -0.98
N PHE A 233 -9.53 15.40 -0.64
CA PHE A 233 -9.07 14.91 0.65
C PHE A 233 -7.57 15.12 0.86
N LEU A 234 -6.75 14.99 -0.18
CA LEU A 234 -5.30 15.09 -0.07
C LEU A 234 -4.76 16.51 -0.18
N ASP A 235 -5.60 17.51 -0.48
CA ASP A 235 -5.19 18.89 -0.84
C ASP A 235 -4.20 18.89 -2.02
N ILE A 236 -4.58 18.25 -3.13
CA ILE A 236 -3.78 18.23 -4.37
C ILE A 236 -4.63 18.66 -5.57
N GLU A 237 -3.99 19.24 -6.59
CA GLU A 237 -4.72 19.75 -7.75
C GLU A 237 -5.09 18.59 -8.70
N TYR A 238 -6.39 18.49 -9.03
CA TYR A 238 -6.85 17.59 -10.08
C TYR A 238 -6.49 18.13 -11.47
N SER A 239 -5.27 17.83 -11.94
CA SER A 239 -4.75 18.32 -13.21
C SER A 239 -5.28 17.57 -14.45
N ASN A 240 -5.24 18.24 -15.61
CA ASN A 240 -5.52 17.61 -16.92
C ASN A 240 -4.61 16.39 -17.21
N LYS A 241 -3.37 16.43 -16.73
CA LYS A 241 -2.43 15.31 -16.86
C LYS A 241 -2.88 14.09 -16.05
N MET A 242 -3.38 14.31 -14.84
CA MET A 242 -3.97 13.24 -14.02
C MET A 242 -5.22 12.68 -14.69
N HIS A 243 -6.12 13.55 -15.16
CA HIS A 243 -7.31 13.14 -15.90
C HIS A 243 -6.96 12.26 -17.11
N ALA A 244 -6.03 12.71 -17.96
CA ALA A 244 -5.56 11.94 -19.10
C ALA A 244 -4.96 10.58 -18.67
N LYS A 245 -4.21 10.55 -17.57
CA LYS A 245 -3.62 9.30 -17.05
C LYS A 245 -4.69 8.31 -16.57
N ILE A 246 -5.73 8.81 -15.92
CA ILE A 246 -6.88 8.02 -15.50
C ILE A 246 -7.51 7.38 -16.74
N ILE A 247 -7.93 8.18 -17.72
CA ILE A 247 -8.57 7.70 -18.93
C ILE A 247 -7.69 6.68 -19.69
N GLU A 248 -6.39 6.96 -19.84
CA GLU A 248 -5.42 6.06 -20.49
C GLU A 248 -5.35 4.68 -19.79
N THR A 249 -5.48 4.65 -18.46
CA THR A 249 -5.26 3.42 -17.68
C THR A 249 -6.54 2.67 -17.33
N THR A 250 -7.72 3.24 -17.61
CA THR A 250 -9.02 2.64 -17.26
C THR A 250 -9.92 2.31 -18.45
N THR A 251 -9.67 2.85 -19.64
CA THR A 251 -10.57 2.67 -20.80
C THR A 251 -10.16 1.56 -21.76
N GLY A 252 -9.03 0.88 -21.52
CA GLY A 252 -8.53 -0.19 -22.40
C GLY A 252 -8.16 0.24 -23.83
N LYS A 253 -8.23 1.54 -24.16
CA LYS A 253 -8.00 2.09 -25.50
C LYS A 253 -6.69 2.86 -25.56
N GLY A 254 -5.64 2.22 -26.07
CA GLY A 254 -4.37 2.89 -26.30
C GLY A 254 -3.22 1.93 -26.61
N PRO A 255 -2.04 2.47 -26.93
CA PRO A 255 -1.08 1.82 -27.83
C PRO A 255 -0.22 0.71 -27.18
N LYS A 256 -0.46 0.33 -25.91
CA LYS A 256 0.34 -0.67 -25.19
C LYS A 256 -0.54 -1.83 -24.71
N GLU A 257 -0.07 -3.06 -24.89
CA GLU A 257 -0.69 -4.34 -24.46
C GLU A 257 -1.05 -4.44 -22.96
N ARG A 258 -0.68 -3.44 -22.13
CA ARG A 258 -0.95 -3.40 -20.68
C ARG A 258 -2.07 -2.46 -20.27
N GLN A 259 -2.86 -1.95 -21.20
CA GLN A 259 -4.05 -1.17 -20.89
C GLN A 259 -5.23 -2.10 -20.63
N ARG A 260 -6.01 -1.82 -19.59
CA ARG A 260 -7.15 -2.65 -19.17
C ARG A 260 -8.38 -1.78 -19.07
N ASP A 261 -9.51 -2.30 -19.50
CA ASP A 261 -10.79 -1.80 -19.04
C ASP A 261 -10.86 -2.09 -17.53
N SER A 262 -10.79 -1.04 -16.71
CA SER A 262 -10.74 -1.19 -15.26
C SER A 262 -12.02 -1.82 -14.71
N LYS A 263 -13.18 -1.53 -15.31
CA LYS A 263 -14.48 -2.09 -14.92
C LYS A 263 -14.51 -3.58 -15.20
N GLN A 264 -14.13 -3.99 -16.41
CA GLN A 264 -14.07 -5.41 -16.74
C GLN A 264 -13.06 -6.17 -15.88
N ASN A 265 -11.96 -5.51 -15.49
CA ASN A 265 -10.93 -6.14 -14.66
C ASN A 265 -11.41 -6.46 -13.23
N ILE A 266 -12.46 -5.80 -12.73
CA ILE A 266 -13.04 -6.07 -11.39
C ILE A 266 -13.54 -7.51 -11.30
N SER A 267 -14.21 -8.02 -12.34
CA SER A 267 -14.80 -9.37 -12.34
C SER A 267 -13.89 -10.46 -12.92
N THR A 268 -12.66 -10.14 -13.34
CA THR A 268 -11.73 -11.14 -13.92
C THR A 268 -11.35 -12.29 -13.00
N TRP A 269 -11.62 -12.19 -11.70
CA TRP A 269 -11.42 -13.30 -10.78
C TRP A 269 -12.45 -14.43 -11.00
N LYS A 270 -13.65 -14.13 -11.51
CA LYS A 270 -14.69 -15.13 -11.82
C LYS A 270 -14.24 -16.15 -12.87
N THR A 271 -13.25 -15.79 -13.70
CA THR A 271 -12.67 -16.70 -14.72
C THR A 271 -11.30 -17.25 -14.33
N ARG A 272 -10.78 -16.90 -13.15
CA ARG A 272 -9.45 -17.30 -12.66
C ARG A 272 -9.51 -18.22 -11.44
N LEU A 273 -10.69 -18.33 -10.85
CA LEU A 273 -10.99 -19.17 -9.71
C LEU A 273 -12.05 -20.17 -10.13
N GLU A 274 -11.93 -21.39 -9.62
CA GLU A 274 -12.98 -22.39 -9.77
C GLU A 274 -14.19 -22.01 -8.89
N PRO A 275 -15.42 -22.44 -9.24
CA PRO A 275 -16.61 -22.15 -8.43
C PRO A 275 -16.46 -22.57 -6.96
N GLU A 276 -15.85 -23.73 -6.70
CA GLU A 276 -15.57 -24.23 -5.34
C GLU A 276 -14.58 -23.33 -4.59
N GLU A 277 -13.61 -22.73 -5.29
CA GLU A 277 -12.68 -21.78 -4.68
C GLU A 277 -13.38 -20.47 -4.34
N ILE A 278 -14.28 -20.00 -5.21
CA ILE A 278 -15.07 -18.79 -4.96
C ILE A 278 -15.91 -18.98 -3.69
N GLU A 279 -16.60 -20.10 -3.55
CA GLU A 279 -17.41 -20.40 -2.37
C GLU A 279 -16.54 -20.49 -1.12
N ARG A 280 -15.44 -21.27 -1.18
CA ARG A 280 -14.48 -21.37 -0.07
C ARG A 280 -13.91 -20.02 0.36
N ILE A 281 -13.64 -19.13 -0.59
CA ILE A 281 -13.17 -17.77 -0.30
C ILE A 281 -14.28 -16.95 0.36
N LYS A 282 -15.51 -17.03 -0.16
CA LYS A 282 -16.67 -16.32 0.38
C LYS A 282 -16.95 -16.72 1.82
N GLU A 283 -17.03 -18.01 2.09
CA GLU A 283 -17.22 -18.56 3.43
C GLU A 283 -16.05 -18.20 4.34
N GLY A 284 -14.81 -18.46 3.89
CA GLY A 284 -13.62 -18.24 4.71
C GLY A 284 -13.34 -16.76 5.04
N THR A 285 -13.84 -15.83 4.22
CA THR A 285 -13.70 -14.38 4.46
C THR A 285 -14.97 -13.71 5.00
N GLN A 286 -16.04 -14.49 5.21
CA GLN A 286 -17.34 -14.03 5.70
C GLN A 286 -17.30 -13.20 6.99
N PRO A 287 -16.37 -13.44 7.94
CA PRO A 287 -16.29 -12.59 9.12
C PRO A 287 -15.94 -11.13 8.83
N ILE A 288 -15.37 -10.81 7.66
CA ILE A 288 -14.81 -9.48 7.37
C ILE A 288 -15.40 -8.86 6.08
N TRP A 289 -15.63 -9.63 5.01
CA TRP A 289 -16.09 -9.07 3.72
C TRP A 289 -17.43 -8.32 3.76
N PRO A 290 -18.43 -8.70 4.58
CA PRO A 290 -19.71 -8.00 4.64
C PRO A 290 -19.61 -6.54 5.11
N HIS A 291 -18.49 -6.16 5.71
CA HIS A 291 -18.23 -4.76 6.09
C HIS A 291 -17.81 -3.87 4.90
N PHE A 292 -17.44 -4.46 3.77
CA PHE A 292 -16.93 -3.75 2.60
C PHE A 292 -17.71 -4.06 1.31
N TYR A 293 -18.38 -5.22 1.24
CA TYR A 293 -19.05 -5.73 0.05
C TYR A 293 -20.41 -6.32 0.42
N THR A 294 -21.25 -6.47 -0.59
CA THR A 294 -22.58 -7.08 -0.50
C THR A 294 -22.60 -8.40 -1.28
N GLU A 295 -23.70 -9.15 -1.15
CA GLU A 295 -23.92 -10.36 -1.95
C GLU A 295 -23.87 -10.11 -3.48
N GLU A 296 -24.24 -8.90 -3.93
CA GLU A 296 -24.21 -8.53 -5.35
C GLU A 296 -22.79 -8.36 -5.91
N ASP A 297 -21.78 -8.23 -5.04
CA ASP A 297 -20.37 -8.09 -5.45
C ASP A 297 -19.71 -9.45 -5.81
N TRP A 298 -20.37 -10.57 -5.51
CA TRP A 298 -19.90 -11.94 -5.77
C TRP A 298 -20.31 -12.51 -7.14
#